data_AF-A0A820H1D1-F1
#
_entry.id   AF-A0A820H1D1-F1
#
_cell.length_a   1.000
_cell.length_b   1.000
_cell.length_c   1.000
_cell.angle_alpha   90.00
_cell.angle_beta   90.00
_cell.angle_gamma   90.00
#
_symmetry.space_group_name_H-M   'P 1'
#
loop_
_entity.id
_entity.type
_entity.pdbx_description
1 polymer ?
#
loop_
_entity_poly.entity_id
_entity_poly.type
_entity_poly.pdbx_seq_one_letter_code
_entity_poly.pdbx_strand_id
1 'polypeptide(L)'
;MNKVSNENQSKSVIIPSRWIYVLFGLIIFFTMTIIALTAAILGIVINRLDSKNTSSIINNQSILLSDQIKIEDLIKHLEQLQLIADRTDNRTRAIATRGFNDTLDYITNQLEQNTNFKIQHWYFTVRNHIVQETPQLQSKINGFIINHTYLTDFTHILFSAGANFDEFVRIVVIPNLGCEDNDWINVSKVDSVALVKRGNCSFSQKCALADKYQVKGLFIYNDGISSDGFNPIQGVRNNLNTTIPAYFLSYNLGMQLVNTVNNVSVIININVSDANGIENICADTQTGDPTKTIVIGAHSDGVSAGSGINDNGSGTVAILALAINLARLFQTSSLNYSTYQYRVRFCWWGAEELGLLGSRHHVEQASLPTTIILGERLQD
;
A
#
# COMPACT_ATOMS: atom_id res chain seq x y z
N MET A 1 6.87 -59.61 -26.34
CA MET A 1 7.64 -60.13 -25.20
C MET A 1 7.12 -59.50 -23.91
N ASN A 2 6.58 -60.35 -23.04
CA ASN A 2 6.33 -60.26 -21.60
C ASN A 2 5.57 -59.06 -20.99
N LYS A 3 4.28 -59.33 -20.72
CA LYS A 3 3.53 -58.85 -19.54
C LYS A 3 4.26 -59.27 -18.26
N VAL A 4 4.35 -58.38 -17.28
CA VAL A 4 4.56 -58.73 -15.86
C VAL A 4 3.45 -58.09 -15.05
N SER A 5 2.57 -58.93 -14.54
CA SER A 5 1.54 -58.63 -13.55
C SER A 5 2.15 -58.71 -12.15
N ASN A 6 2.06 -57.64 -11.35
CA ASN A 6 2.38 -57.69 -9.93
C ASN A 6 1.10 -58.01 -9.14
N GLU A 7 0.95 -59.27 -8.74
CA GLU A 7 0.05 -59.68 -7.66
C GLU A 7 0.73 -59.37 -6.31
N ASN A 8 0.20 -58.38 -5.58
CA ASN A 8 0.57 -58.17 -4.18
C ASN A 8 -0.31 -59.06 -3.29
N GLN A 9 0.26 -60.14 -2.77
CA GLN A 9 -0.32 -60.92 -1.68
C GLN A 9 -0.40 -60.07 -0.40
N SER A 10 -1.61 -59.85 0.13
CA SER A 10 -1.80 -59.23 1.43
C SER A 10 -1.36 -60.20 2.54
N LYS A 11 -0.28 -59.88 3.26
CA LYS A 11 0.04 -60.51 4.55
C LYS A 11 -0.92 -59.96 5.61
N SER A 12 -1.80 -60.79 6.15
CA SER A 12 -2.62 -60.43 7.30
C SER A 12 -1.74 -60.36 8.55
N VAL A 13 -1.64 -59.16 9.14
CA VAL A 13 -0.97 -58.95 10.43
C VAL A 13 -1.93 -59.39 11.53
N ILE A 14 -1.65 -60.53 12.16
CA ILE A 14 -2.41 -61.01 13.32
C ILE A 14 -1.90 -60.23 14.53
N ILE A 15 -2.66 -59.24 15.00
CA ILE A 15 -2.35 -58.50 16.23
C ILE A 15 -2.61 -59.43 17.42
N PRO A 16 -1.62 -59.69 18.30
CA PRO A 16 -1.83 -60.55 19.46
C PRO A 16 -2.94 -59.99 20.36
N SER A 17 -3.85 -60.84 20.84
CA SER A 17 -5.07 -60.45 21.56
C SER A 17 -4.82 -59.51 22.75
N ARG A 18 -3.66 -59.60 23.41
CA ARG A 18 -3.26 -58.68 24.49
C ARG A 18 -3.14 -57.21 24.07
N TRP A 19 -2.74 -56.92 22.82
CA TRP A 19 -2.63 -55.55 22.32
C TRP A 19 -3.97 -54.93 21.94
N ILE A 20 -4.97 -55.75 21.61
CA ILE A 20 -6.34 -55.30 21.35
C ILE A 20 -6.94 -54.69 22.62
N TYR A 21 -6.75 -55.33 23.78
CA TYR A 21 -7.26 -54.81 25.05
C TYR A 21 -6.58 -53.50 25.49
N VAL A 22 -5.28 -53.34 25.19
CA VAL A 22 -4.55 -52.09 25.48
C VAL A 22 -5.04 -50.94 24.60
N LEU A 23 -5.24 -51.18 23.30
CA LEU A 23 -5.80 -50.18 22.39
C LEU A 23 -7.24 -49.81 22.77
N PHE A 24 -8.07 -50.80 23.14
CA PHE A 24 -9.44 -50.55 23.58
C PHE A 24 -9.46 -49.72 24.88
N GLY A 25 -8.57 -50.01 25.83
CA GLY A 25 -8.41 -49.23 27.06
C GLY A 25 -7.99 -47.78 26.79
N LEU A 26 -7.05 -47.55 25.85
CA LEU A 26 -6.63 -46.20 25.47
C LEU A 26 -7.73 -45.41 24.76
N ILE A 27 -8.53 -46.05 23.90
CA ILE A 27 -9.66 -45.41 23.23
C ILE A 27 -10.74 -45.03 24.26
N ILE A 28 -11.07 -45.91 25.20
CA ILE A 28 -12.03 -45.62 26.28
C ILE A 28 -11.53 -44.48 27.17
N PHE A 29 -10.24 -44.45 27.49
CA PHE A 29 -9.66 -43.38 28.29
C PHE A 29 -9.74 -42.03 27.56
N PHE A 30 -9.38 -42.00 26.27
CA PHE A 30 -9.46 -40.79 25.45
C PHE A 30 -10.90 -40.28 25.28
N THR A 31 -11.87 -41.17 25.03
CA THR A 31 -13.28 -40.78 24.88
C THR A 31 -13.84 -40.23 26.19
N MET A 32 -13.51 -40.84 27.33
CA MET A 32 -13.91 -40.34 28.64
C MET A 32 -13.31 -38.97 28.96
N THR A 33 -12.05 -38.71 28.61
CA THR A 33 -11.46 -37.37 28.76
C THR A 33 -12.11 -36.32 27.86
N ILE A 34 -12.47 -36.67 26.62
CA ILE A 34 -13.17 -35.75 25.70
C ILE A 34 -14.56 -35.41 26.24
N ILE A 35 -15.31 -36.40 26.76
CA ILE A 35 -16.63 -36.18 27.35
C ILE A 35 -16.54 -35.31 28.61
N ALA A 36 -15.52 -35.50 29.44
CA ALA A 36 -15.30 -34.66 30.62
C ALA A 36 -14.96 -33.20 30.24
N LEU A 37 -14.16 -32.98 29.19
CA LEU A 37 -13.87 -31.64 28.69
C LEU A 37 -15.11 -30.97 28.07
N THR A 38 -15.92 -31.69 27.30
CA THR A 38 -17.14 -31.12 26.72
C THR A 38 -18.18 -30.79 27.79
N ALA A 39 -18.33 -31.62 28.82
CA ALA A 39 -19.20 -31.34 29.95
C ALA A 39 -18.74 -30.10 30.77
N ALA A 40 -17.42 -29.94 30.97
CA ALA A 40 -16.86 -28.78 31.66
C ALA A 40 -17.07 -27.47 30.85
N ILE A 41 -16.89 -27.52 29.53
CA ILE A 41 -17.15 -26.37 28.65
C ILE A 41 -18.64 -26.03 28.63
N LEU A 42 -19.53 -27.04 28.58
CA LEU A 42 -20.97 -26.83 28.59
C LEU A 42 -21.43 -26.24 29.94
N GLY A 43 -20.85 -26.68 31.06
CA GLY A 43 -21.11 -26.09 32.38
C GLY A 43 -20.71 -24.61 32.47
N ILE A 44 -19.58 -24.22 31.88
CA ILE A 44 -19.13 -22.81 31.81
C ILE A 44 -20.06 -21.97 30.93
N VAL A 45 -20.53 -22.53 29.80
CA VAL A 45 -21.47 -21.85 28.90
C VAL A 45 -22.85 -21.67 29.56
N ILE A 46 -23.35 -22.69 30.26
CA ILE A 46 -24.64 -22.63 30.98
C ILE A 46 -24.55 -21.63 32.14
N ASN A 47 -23.48 -21.62 32.92
CA ASN A 47 -23.31 -20.61 33.99
C ASN A 47 -23.19 -19.17 33.44
N ARG A 48 -22.59 -18.99 32.25
CA ARG A 48 -22.59 -17.69 31.55
C ARG A 48 -23.98 -17.28 31.03
N LEU A 49 -24.85 -18.24 30.73
CA LEU A 49 -26.21 -17.98 30.29
C LEU A 49 -27.15 -17.69 31.48
N ASP A 50 -27.00 -18.39 32.60
CA ASP A 50 -27.82 -18.17 33.81
C ASP A 50 -27.44 -16.88 34.56
N SER A 51 -26.16 -16.47 34.56
CA SER A 51 -25.74 -15.20 35.18
C SER A 51 -26.29 -13.94 34.48
N LYS A 52 -26.98 -14.07 33.34
CA LYS A 52 -27.62 -12.95 32.63
C LYS A 52 -29.08 -12.69 32.99
N ASN A 53 -29.72 -13.51 33.82
CA ASN A 53 -31.15 -13.37 34.09
C ASN A 53 -31.46 -13.17 35.58
N THR A 54 -31.06 -12.02 36.15
CA THR A 54 -31.77 -11.39 37.28
C THR A 54 -31.32 -9.95 37.45
N SER A 55 -31.70 -9.12 36.50
CA SER A 55 -31.80 -7.67 36.69
C SER A 55 -33.04 -7.19 35.96
N SER A 56 -33.88 -6.47 36.69
CA SER A 56 -35.16 -5.92 36.27
C SER A 56 -35.13 -5.27 34.88
N ILE A 57 -36.20 -5.52 34.13
CA ILE A 57 -36.49 -4.95 32.81
C ILE A 57 -36.58 -3.43 32.94
N ILE A 58 -35.49 -2.73 32.61
CA ILE A 58 -35.56 -1.39 32.04
C ILE A 58 -35.31 -1.59 30.55
N ASN A 59 -36.37 -1.43 29.76
CA ASN A 59 -36.34 -1.57 28.31
C ASN A 59 -35.61 -0.37 27.70
N ASN A 60 -34.27 -0.36 27.78
CA ASN A 60 -33.39 0.53 27.03
C ASN A 60 -32.43 -0.38 26.24
N GLN A 61 -32.91 -0.95 25.13
CA GLN A 61 -31.99 -1.55 24.16
C GLN A 61 -31.12 -0.42 23.61
N SER A 62 -29.92 -0.26 24.16
CA SER A 62 -28.89 0.57 23.56
C SER A 62 -28.62 0.03 22.17
N ILE A 63 -29.07 0.76 21.14
CA ILE A 63 -28.76 0.41 19.76
C ILE A 63 -27.25 0.53 19.59
N LEU A 64 -26.56 -0.61 19.46
CA LEU A 64 -25.13 -0.61 19.23
C LEU A 64 -24.86 -0.25 17.76
N LEU A 65 -23.92 0.65 17.53
CA LEU A 65 -23.50 1.06 16.18
C LEU A 65 -23.02 -0.14 15.35
N SER A 66 -22.35 -1.10 15.97
CA SER A 66 -21.94 -2.36 15.34
C SER A 66 -23.11 -3.14 14.75
N ASP A 67 -24.27 -3.12 15.42
CA ASP A 67 -25.44 -3.90 15.00
C ASP A 67 -26.12 -3.26 13.78
N GLN A 68 -25.84 -1.98 13.51
CA GLN A 68 -26.35 -1.24 12.35
C GLN A 68 -25.50 -1.45 11.09
N ILE A 69 -24.26 -1.93 11.24
CA ILE A 69 -23.38 -2.19 10.10
C ILE A 69 -23.66 -3.60 9.57
N LYS A 70 -24.19 -3.68 8.34
CA LYS A 70 -24.59 -4.93 7.69
C LYS A 70 -23.60 -5.31 6.59
N ILE A 71 -23.24 -6.58 6.52
CA ILE A 71 -22.29 -7.08 5.52
C ILE A 71 -22.82 -6.86 4.10
N GLU A 72 -24.13 -6.97 3.91
CA GLU A 72 -24.79 -6.77 2.62
C GLU A 72 -24.62 -5.34 2.12
N ASP A 73 -24.62 -4.34 3.02
CA ASP A 73 -24.40 -2.95 2.65
C ASP A 73 -22.93 -2.68 2.34
N LEU A 74 -22.00 -3.28 3.08
CA LEU A 74 -20.58 -3.21 2.76
C LEU A 74 -20.28 -3.80 1.37
N ILE A 75 -20.86 -4.95 1.06
CA ILE A 75 -20.69 -5.61 -0.26
C ILE A 75 -21.21 -4.73 -1.39
N LYS A 76 -22.39 -4.08 -1.24
CA LYS A 76 -22.89 -3.14 -2.25
C LYS A 76 -21.90 -2.01 -2.53
N HIS A 77 -21.30 -1.44 -1.48
CA HIS A 77 -20.29 -0.39 -1.66
C HIS A 77 -19.03 -0.92 -2.36
N LEU A 78 -18.57 -2.14 -2.03
CA LEU A 78 -17.42 -2.77 -2.69
C LEU A 78 -17.69 -3.07 -4.16
N GLU A 79 -18.89 -3.53 -4.49
CA GLU A 79 -19.34 -3.72 -5.88
C GLU A 79 -19.33 -2.41 -6.65
N GLN A 80 -19.74 -1.29 -6.04
CA GLN A 80 -19.64 0.03 -6.68
C GLN A 80 -18.17 0.44 -6.92
N LEU A 81 -17.27 0.21 -5.96
CA LEU A 81 -15.84 0.46 -6.17
C LEU A 81 -15.26 -0.43 -7.29
N GLN A 82 -15.70 -1.68 -7.40
CA GLN A 82 -15.29 -2.57 -8.50
C GLN A 82 -15.83 -2.07 -9.84
N LEU A 83 -17.07 -1.61 -9.90
CA LEU A 83 -17.65 -1.03 -11.12
C LEU A 83 -16.93 0.26 -11.54
N ILE A 84 -16.53 1.09 -10.58
CA ILE A 84 -15.71 2.29 -10.84
C ILE A 84 -14.37 1.88 -11.46
N ALA A 85 -13.68 0.92 -10.85
CA ALA A 85 -12.41 0.42 -11.37
C ALA A 85 -12.58 -0.12 -12.80
N ASP A 86 -13.59 -0.96 -13.03
CA ASP A 86 -13.85 -1.65 -14.30
C ASP A 86 -14.14 -0.73 -15.48
N ARG A 87 -14.51 0.53 -15.24
CA ARG A 87 -14.74 1.55 -16.27
C ARG A 87 -13.46 2.25 -16.74
N THR A 88 -12.30 1.87 -16.20
CA THR A 88 -10.99 2.39 -16.59
C THR A 88 -10.19 1.35 -17.39
N ASP A 89 -9.27 1.81 -18.23
CA ASP A 89 -8.48 0.93 -19.11
C ASP A 89 -7.70 -0.16 -18.35
N ASN A 90 -7.16 0.18 -17.17
CA ASN A 90 -6.38 -0.73 -16.33
C ASN A 90 -7.19 -1.34 -15.17
N ARG A 91 -8.51 -1.18 -15.17
CA ARG A 91 -9.40 -1.71 -14.12
C ARG A 91 -8.95 -1.29 -12.71
N THR A 92 -8.60 -0.01 -12.54
CA THR A 92 -7.88 0.51 -11.36
C THR A 92 -8.55 1.72 -10.73
N ARG A 93 -8.22 2.00 -9.47
CA ARG A 93 -8.55 3.21 -8.72
C ARG A 93 -7.27 3.96 -8.28
N ALA A 94 -6.16 3.76 -8.99
CA ALA A 94 -4.90 4.44 -8.72
C ALA A 94 -5.01 5.95 -8.91
N ILE A 95 -4.18 6.72 -8.19
CA ILE A 95 -4.20 8.18 -8.30
C ILE A 95 -3.97 8.66 -9.74
N ALA A 96 -4.41 9.88 -10.04
CA ALA A 96 -4.34 10.46 -11.39
C ALA A 96 -5.03 9.61 -12.47
N THR A 97 -6.03 8.82 -12.07
CA THR A 97 -6.91 8.10 -12.99
C THR A 97 -8.35 8.50 -12.75
N ARG A 98 -9.20 8.31 -13.76
CA ARG A 98 -10.64 8.45 -13.61
C ARG A 98 -11.21 7.60 -12.46
N GLY A 99 -10.69 6.39 -12.25
CA GLY A 99 -11.19 5.50 -11.20
C GLY A 99 -10.96 6.04 -9.78
N PHE A 100 -9.88 6.80 -9.58
CA PHE A 100 -9.66 7.52 -8.32
C PHE A 100 -10.66 8.66 -8.15
N ASN A 101 -10.83 9.50 -9.17
CA ASN A 101 -11.77 10.63 -9.13
C ASN A 101 -13.22 10.15 -8.91
N ASP A 102 -13.66 9.13 -9.65
CA ASP A 102 -14.98 8.51 -9.52
C ASP A 102 -15.17 7.86 -8.12
N THR A 103 -14.09 7.36 -7.49
CA THR A 103 -14.13 6.87 -6.09
C THR A 103 -14.40 8.01 -5.12
N LEU A 104 -13.70 9.14 -5.27
CA LEU A 104 -13.88 10.31 -4.41
C LEU A 104 -15.29 10.90 -4.57
N ASP A 105 -15.80 10.96 -5.80
CA ASP A 105 -17.17 11.35 -6.08
C ASP A 105 -18.18 10.42 -5.43
N TYR A 106 -17.95 9.12 -5.50
CA TYR A 106 -18.80 8.14 -4.85
C TYR A 106 -18.87 8.36 -3.33
N ILE A 107 -17.71 8.48 -2.67
CA ILE A 107 -17.62 8.72 -1.22
C ILE A 107 -18.36 10.02 -0.85
N THR A 108 -18.07 11.11 -1.57
CA THR A 108 -18.67 12.43 -1.33
C THR A 108 -20.19 12.37 -1.45
N ASN A 109 -20.69 11.82 -2.56
CA ASN A 109 -22.13 11.66 -2.78
C ASN A 109 -22.80 10.82 -1.70
N GLN A 110 -22.17 9.72 -1.26
CA GLN A 110 -22.71 8.89 -0.18
C GLN A 110 -22.78 9.65 1.15
N LEU A 111 -21.78 10.47 1.46
CA LEU A 111 -21.78 11.31 2.67
C LEU A 111 -22.84 12.40 2.61
N GLU A 112 -22.96 13.12 1.50
CA GLU A 112 -23.94 14.21 1.32
C GLU A 112 -25.39 13.70 1.39
N GLN A 113 -25.66 12.54 0.80
CA GLN A 113 -27.02 11.98 0.74
C GLN A 113 -27.48 11.34 2.05
N ASN A 114 -26.54 10.87 2.88
CA ASN A 114 -26.86 10.03 4.03
C ASN A 114 -26.42 10.63 5.37
N THR A 115 -25.72 11.76 5.38
CA THR A 115 -25.23 12.41 6.58
C THR A 115 -25.48 13.92 6.55
N ASN A 116 -25.36 14.55 7.71
CA ASN A 116 -25.29 16.01 7.86
C ASN A 116 -23.87 16.44 8.31
N PHE A 117 -22.85 15.61 8.05
CA PHE A 117 -21.49 15.87 8.48
C PHE A 117 -20.87 17.01 7.67
N LYS A 118 -19.91 17.71 8.27
CA LYS A 118 -19.15 18.76 7.58
C LYS A 118 -18.06 18.09 6.74
N ILE A 119 -18.30 18.00 5.44
CA ILE A 119 -17.34 17.44 4.46
C ILE A 119 -16.31 18.51 4.08
N GLN A 120 -15.05 18.12 4.05
CA GLN A 120 -13.91 18.94 3.69
C GLN A 120 -13.06 18.20 2.66
N HIS A 121 -12.69 18.91 1.60
CA HIS A 121 -11.81 18.41 0.55
C HIS A 121 -10.47 19.12 0.68
N TRP A 122 -9.37 18.34 0.67
CA TRP A 122 -8.02 18.86 0.81
C TRP A 122 -7.18 18.36 -0.36
N TYR A 123 -6.79 19.30 -1.23
CA TYR A 123 -6.03 19.00 -2.43
C TYR A 123 -4.53 19.19 -2.22
N PHE A 124 -3.75 18.32 -2.84
CA PHE A 124 -2.30 18.41 -2.87
C PHE A 124 -1.74 17.87 -4.19
N THR A 125 -0.49 18.22 -4.44
CA THR A 125 0.25 17.80 -5.64
C THR A 125 1.23 16.70 -5.29
N VAL A 126 1.26 15.65 -6.11
CA VAL A 126 2.28 14.61 -6.06
C VAL A 126 3.30 14.88 -7.16
N ARG A 127 4.50 15.31 -6.78
CA ARG A 127 5.53 15.75 -7.73
C ARG A 127 6.12 14.61 -8.55
N ASN A 128 6.50 14.88 -9.81
CA ASN A 128 7.21 13.95 -10.69
C ASN A 128 6.59 12.53 -10.76
N HIS A 129 5.26 12.44 -10.70
CA HIS A 129 4.56 11.16 -10.65
C HIS A 129 4.20 10.64 -12.04
N ILE A 130 3.76 11.54 -12.93
CA ILE A 130 3.27 11.16 -14.25
C ILE A 130 4.47 11.05 -15.19
N VAL A 131 4.71 9.85 -15.69
CA VAL A 131 5.70 9.59 -16.74
C VAL A 131 5.01 9.75 -18.10
N GLN A 132 5.43 10.76 -18.86
CA GLN A 132 4.77 11.18 -20.10
C GLN A 132 5.06 10.22 -21.27
N GLU A 133 6.23 9.60 -21.25
CA GLU A 133 6.69 8.66 -22.27
C GLU A 133 7.61 7.61 -21.66
N THR A 134 7.77 6.46 -22.33
CA THR A 134 8.69 5.40 -21.87
C THR A 134 10.09 5.98 -21.65
N PRO A 135 10.63 5.94 -20.41
CA PRO A 135 11.97 6.44 -20.12
C PRO A 135 13.00 5.77 -21.04
N GLN A 136 14.01 6.54 -21.43
CA GLN A 136 15.07 6.10 -22.33
C GLN A 136 16.40 6.04 -21.59
N LEU A 137 17.18 5.02 -21.92
CA LEU A 137 18.56 4.85 -21.51
C LEU A 137 19.39 4.35 -22.69
N GLN A 138 20.44 5.08 -23.02
CA GLN A 138 21.45 4.63 -23.98
C GLN A 138 22.82 4.62 -23.32
N SER A 139 23.66 3.66 -23.70
CA SER A 139 25.08 3.67 -23.36
C SER A 139 25.93 3.69 -24.61
N LYS A 140 27.00 4.48 -24.62
CA LYS A 140 28.07 4.40 -25.61
C LYS A 140 29.26 3.69 -24.98
N ILE A 141 29.48 2.44 -25.37
CA ILE A 141 30.56 1.58 -24.86
C ILE A 141 31.57 1.34 -25.97
N ASN A 142 32.83 1.74 -25.77
CA ASN A 142 33.90 1.58 -26.77
C ASN A 142 33.52 2.15 -28.16
N GLY A 143 32.74 3.23 -28.19
CA GLY A 143 32.28 3.87 -29.43
C GLY A 143 30.94 3.36 -29.98
N PHE A 144 30.43 2.22 -29.52
CA PHE A 144 29.16 1.64 -29.97
C PHE A 144 28.00 2.12 -29.10
N ILE A 145 26.92 2.59 -29.73
CA ILE A 145 25.69 3.00 -29.04
C ILE A 145 24.78 1.79 -28.86
N ILE A 146 24.32 1.58 -27.64
CA ILE A 146 23.43 0.50 -27.23
C ILE A 146 22.19 1.14 -26.60
N ASN A 147 21.01 0.78 -27.11
CA ASN A 147 19.72 1.12 -26.52
C ASN A 147 19.34 0.05 -25.51
N HIS A 148 18.91 0.47 -24.31
CA HIS A 148 18.46 -0.43 -23.26
C HIS A 148 16.94 -0.51 -23.22
N THR A 149 16.40 -1.67 -22.85
CA THR A 149 14.96 -1.94 -22.83
C THR A 149 14.38 -1.62 -21.47
N TYR A 150 13.41 -0.71 -21.43
CA TYR A 150 12.68 -0.36 -20.22
C TYR A 150 11.92 -1.58 -19.64
N LEU A 151 11.86 -1.70 -18.32
CA LEU A 151 11.35 -2.85 -17.53
C LEU A 151 12.17 -4.14 -17.60
N THR A 152 13.11 -4.26 -18.55
CA THR A 152 14.00 -5.43 -18.68
C THR A 152 15.41 -5.11 -18.20
N ASP A 153 16.00 -4.05 -18.75
CA ASP A 153 17.37 -3.64 -18.42
C ASP A 153 17.39 -2.57 -17.34
N PHE A 154 16.36 -1.71 -17.30
CA PHE A 154 16.24 -0.64 -16.32
C PHE A 154 14.79 -0.23 -16.06
N THR A 155 14.58 0.44 -14.93
CA THR A 155 13.33 1.13 -14.55
C THR A 155 13.67 2.46 -13.92
N HIS A 156 12.74 3.41 -13.98
CA HIS A 156 12.92 4.66 -13.23
C HIS A 156 12.58 4.46 -11.75
N ILE A 157 13.24 5.22 -10.90
CA ILE A 157 12.85 5.35 -9.50
C ILE A 157 11.63 6.25 -9.44
N LEU A 158 10.58 5.83 -8.70
CA LEU A 158 9.39 6.65 -8.53
C LEU A 158 9.77 8.03 -7.96
N PHE A 159 9.20 9.10 -8.54
CA PHE A 159 9.50 10.50 -8.24
C PHE A 159 10.87 11.01 -8.66
N SER A 160 11.61 10.22 -9.46
CA SER A 160 12.82 10.68 -10.15
C SER A 160 12.58 12.00 -10.87
N ALA A 161 13.54 12.93 -10.79
CA ALA A 161 13.49 14.14 -11.59
C ALA A 161 13.55 13.81 -13.09
N GLY A 162 12.97 14.70 -13.89
CA GLY A 162 13.06 14.67 -15.34
C GLY A 162 14.48 14.98 -15.83
N ALA A 163 14.81 14.47 -17.01
CA ALA A 163 16.06 14.78 -17.68
C ALA A 163 15.92 14.66 -19.20
N ASN A 164 16.68 15.48 -19.92
CA ASN A 164 16.93 15.33 -21.35
C ASN A 164 18.42 15.57 -21.60
N PHE A 165 19.18 14.49 -21.74
CA PHE A 165 20.61 14.55 -22.01
C PHE A 165 20.84 14.61 -23.52
N ASP A 166 21.29 15.77 -24.00
CA ASP A 166 21.62 15.96 -25.42
C ASP A 166 23.03 15.45 -25.79
N GLU A 167 23.83 15.11 -24.78
CA GLU A 167 25.18 14.57 -24.93
C GLU A 167 25.42 13.37 -24.01
N PHE A 168 26.35 12.51 -24.41
CA PHE A 168 26.74 11.36 -23.61
C PHE A 168 27.54 11.78 -22.36
N VAL A 169 26.97 11.53 -21.19
CA VAL A 169 27.56 11.84 -19.88
C VAL A 169 28.33 10.65 -19.35
N ARG A 170 29.58 10.85 -18.88
CA ARG A 170 30.40 9.77 -18.34
C ARG A 170 29.77 9.15 -17.08
N ILE A 171 29.99 7.86 -16.88
CA ILE A 171 29.64 7.18 -15.63
C ILE A 171 30.80 7.25 -14.65
N VAL A 172 30.50 7.33 -13.36
CA VAL A 172 31.45 7.06 -12.29
C VAL A 172 30.93 5.96 -11.36
N VAL A 173 31.76 4.96 -11.09
CA VAL A 173 31.42 3.91 -10.13
C VAL A 173 31.75 4.43 -8.73
N ILE A 174 30.75 4.41 -7.86
CA ILE A 174 30.93 4.72 -6.45
C ILE A 174 31.39 3.43 -5.74
N PRO A 175 32.54 3.43 -5.05
CA PRO A 175 33.06 2.28 -4.31
C PRO A 175 32.10 1.71 -3.26
N ASN A 176 32.41 0.50 -2.82
CA ASN A 176 31.65 -0.25 -1.83
C ASN A 176 30.18 -0.37 -2.25
N LEU A 177 29.28 0.26 -1.49
CA LEU A 177 27.85 0.30 -1.78
C LEU A 177 27.34 1.74 -1.95
N GLY A 178 28.19 2.77 -1.85
CA GLY A 178 27.75 4.16 -1.86
C GLY A 178 26.83 4.51 -0.68
N CYS A 179 27.01 3.86 0.46
CA CYS A 179 26.18 4.03 1.64
C CYS A 179 26.70 5.12 2.57
N GLU A 180 27.99 5.45 2.51
CA GLU A 180 28.62 6.39 3.44
C GLU A 180 29.32 7.52 2.67
N ASP A 181 29.45 8.69 3.28
CA ASP A 181 30.16 9.83 2.69
C ASP A 181 31.56 9.46 2.17
N ASN A 182 32.28 8.58 2.88
CA ASN A 182 33.61 8.12 2.48
C ASN A 182 33.62 7.39 1.12
N ASP A 183 32.52 6.75 0.74
CA ASP A 183 32.38 6.12 -0.58
C ASP A 183 32.36 7.18 -1.69
N TRP A 184 31.90 8.39 -1.39
CA TRP A 184 31.69 9.44 -2.38
C TRP A 184 32.84 10.46 -2.42
N ILE A 185 33.40 10.88 -1.27
CA ILE A 185 34.34 12.01 -1.18
C ILE A 185 35.54 11.86 -2.12
N ASN A 186 36.13 10.67 -2.17
CA ASN A 186 37.36 10.42 -2.93
C ASN A 186 37.13 10.10 -4.42
N VAL A 187 35.89 10.19 -4.88
CA VAL A 187 35.50 9.92 -6.26
C VAL A 187 35.36 11.23 -7.04
N SER A 188 36.10 11.34 -8.15
CA SER A 188 35.94 12.45 -9.11
C SER A 188 34.62 12.25 -9.89
N LYS A 189 33.59 12.99 -9.47
CA LYS A 189 32.19 12.80 -9.88
C LYS A 189 31.53 14.03 -10.50
N VAL A 190 32.30 15.10 -10.71
CA VAL A 190 31.84 16.30 -11.42
C VAL A 190 31.35 15.90 -12.80
N ASP A 191 30.17 16.44 -13.18
CA ASP A 191 29.51 16.22 -14.46
C ASP A 191 29.37 14.74 -14.86
N SER A 192 29.05 13.87 -13.90
CA SER A 192 28.94 12.43 -14.15
C SER A 192 27.64 11.82 -13.61
N VAL A 193 27.27 10.66 -14.15
CA VAL A 193 26.21 9.80 -13.60
C VAL A 193 26.85 8.81 -12.62
N ALA A 194 26.38 8.79 -11.38
CA ALA A 194 26.87 7.84 -10.37
C ALA A 194 26.26 6.45 -10.58
N LEU A 195 27.08 5.41 -10.49
CA LEU A 195 26.66 4.01 -10.50
C LEU A 195 26.99 3.37 -9.15
N VAL A 196 25.96 2.94 -8.41
CA VAL A 196 26.05 2.29 -7.10
C VAL A 196 25.42 0.90 -7.13
N LYS A 197 25.99 -0.05 -6.39
CA LYS A 197 25.40 -1.38 -6.21
C LYS A 197 24.31 -1.35 -5.15
N ARG A 198 23.22 -2.12 -5.35
CA ARG A 198 22.27 -2.47 -4.29
C ARG A 198 23.00 -3.16 -3.14
N GLY A 199 22.58 -2.89 -1.90
CA GLY A 199 23.18 -3.51 -0.73
C GLY A 199 22.34 -3.29 0.53
N ASN A 200 23.01 -3.17 1.68
CA ASN A 200 22.39 -3.14 3.00
C ASN A 200 21.80 -1.77 3.41
N CYS A 201 22.21 -0.66 2.81
CA CYS A 201 21.59 0.65 3.06
C CYS A 201 20.37 0.89 2.16
N SER A 202 19.47 1.77 2.63
CA SER A 202 18.24 2.07 1.91
C SER A 202 18.49 2.82 0.59
N PHE A 203 17.55 2.70 -0.34
CA PHE A 203 17.59 3.48 -1.58
C PHE A 203 17.49 4.99 -1.30
N SER A 204 16.71 5.39 -0.28
CA SER A 204 16.62 6.80 0.14
C SER A 204 17.97 7.36 0.58
N GLN A 205 18.78 6.59 1.30
CA GLN A 205 20.12 6.99 1.71
C GLN A 205 21.04 7.19 0.51
N LYS A 206 21.00 6.29 -0.48
CA LYS A 206 21.76 6.42 -1.73
C LYS A 206 21.34 7.64 -2.54
N CYS A 207 20.04 7.90 -2.65
CA CYS A 207 19.50 9.09 -3.32
C CYS A 207 19.97 10.36 -2.63
N ALA A 208 19.83 10.44 -1.30
CA ALA A 208 20.27 11.60 -0.52
C ALA A 208 21.77 11.90 -0.66
N LEU A 209 22.62 10.86 -0.73
CA LEU A 209 24.05 11.03 -0.99
C LEU A 209 24.30 11.51 -2.43
N ALA A 210 23.60 10.95 -3.42
CA ALA A 210 23.73 11.40 -4.79
C ALA A 210 23.34 12.89 -4.97
N ASP A 211 22.25 13.32 -4.34
CA ASP A 211 21.85 14.74 -4.30
C ASP A 211 22.88 15.60 -3.58
N LYS A 212 23.36 15.18 -2.39
CA LYS A 212 24.40 15.89 -1.62
C LYS A 212 25.66 16.14 -2.44
N TYR A 213 26.04 15.19 -3.28
CA TYR A 213 27.23 15.27 -4.11
C TYR A 213 26.99 15.79 -5.54
N GLN A 214 25.76 16.21 -5.84
CA GLN A 214 25.38 16.93 -7.07
C GLN A 214 25.82 16.23 -8.37
N VAL A 215 25.66 14.90 -8.42
CA VAL A 215 25.87 14.14 -9.66
C VAL A 215 24.75 14.43 -10.66
N LYS A 216 24.98 14.21 -11.96
CA LYS A 216 23.97 14.47 -13.01
C LYS A 216 22.84 13.44 -13.04
N GLY A 217 23.06 12.27 -12.46
CA GLY A 217 22.08 11.20 -12.37
C GLY A 217 22.58 10.06 -11.49
N LEU A 218 21.68 9.16 -11.12
CA LEU A 218 21.96 8.02 -10.24
C LEU A 218 21.47 6.72 -10.85
N PHE A 219 22.35 5.74 -10.96
CA PHE A 219 22.01 4.35 -11.27
C PHE A 219 22.25 3.46 -10.06
N ILE A 220 21.22 2.71 -9.68
CA ILE A 220 21.31 1.67 -8.65
C ILE A 220 21.12 0.33 -9.35
N TYR A 221 22.19 -0.45 -9.53
CA TYR A 221 22.06 -1.78 -10.12
C TYR A 221 21.83 -2.85 -9.07
N ASN A 222 21.02 -3.84 -9.42
CA ASN A 222 20.62 -4.90 -8.50
C ASN A 222 21.82 -5.80 -8.11
N ASP A 223 21.67 -6.64 -7.09
CA ASP A 223 22.82 -7.29 -6.41
C ASP A 223 23.30 -8.61 -7.04
N GLY A 224 22.47 -9.24 -7.87
CA GLY A 224 22.72 -10.53 -8.51
C GLY A 224 22.74 -11.74 -7.56
N ILE A 225 22.13 -11.62 -6.36
CA ILE A 225 22.20 -12.66 -5.33
C ILE A 225 21.00 -13.62 -5.40
N SER A 226 19.79 -13.06 -5.38
CA SER A 226 18.54 -13.82 -5.48
C SER A 226 18.02 -13.87 -6.92
N SER A 227 17.01 -14.71 -7.20
CA SER A 227 16.42 -14.81 -8.54
C SER A 227 15.83 -13.49 -9.04
N ASP A 228 15.23 -12.70 -8.14
CA ASP A 228 14.78 -11.33 -8.39
C ASP A 228 15.93 -10.29 -8.34
N GLY A 229 17.09 -10.68 -7.82
CA GLY A 229 18.32 -9.87 -7.75
C GLY A 229 18.97 -9.59 -9.09
N PHE A 230 18.51 -10.22 -10.19
CA PHE A 230 19.03 -10.00 -11.54
C PHE A 230 18.27 -8.94 -12.34
N ASN A 231 16.96 -8.80 -12.12
CA ASN A 231 16.11 -7.85 -12.83
C ASN A 231 16.21 -6.44 -12.23
N PRO A 232 15.87 -5.36 -12.96
CA PRO A 232 15.77 -4.04 -12.35
C PRO A 232 14.69 -4.06 -11.26
N ILE A 233 14.93 -3.32 -10.18
CA ILE A 233 13.97 -3.24 -9.07
C ILE A 233 12.71 -2.52 -9.54
N GLN A 234 11.55 -3.08 -9.23
CA GLN A 234 10.25 -2.50 -9.52
C GLN A 234 9.46 -2.32 -8.22
N GLY A 235 8.56 -1.35 -8.18
CA GLY A 235 7.61 -1.22 -7.06
C GLY A 235 8.18 -0.60 -5.79
N VAL A 236 9.31 0.13 -5.85
CA VAL A 236 9.69 1.04 -4.74
C VAL A 236 8.79 2.27 -4.84
N ARG A 237 7.78 2.35 -3.97
CA ARG A 237 6.74 3.37 -4.05
C ARG A 237 6.91 4.56 -3.09
N ASN A 238 7.94 4.54 -2.24
CA ASN A 238 8.20 5.65 -1.33
C ASN A 238 8.86 6.82 -2.07
N ASN A 239 8.52 8.04 -1.69
CA ASN A 239 9.28 9.22 -2.08
C ASN A 239 10.71 9.15 -1.54
N LEU A 240 11.66 8.85 -2.44
CA LEU A 240 13.09 8.80 -2.11
C LEU A 240 13.74 10.18 -2.12
N ASN A 241 12.96 11.23 -2.39
CA ASN A 241 13.35 12.65 -2.35
C ASN A 241 14.54 13.02 -3.24
N THR A 242 14.70 12.29 -4.36
CA THR A 242 15.76 12.57 -5.34
C THR A 242 15.44 13.82 -6.15
N THR A 243 16.46 14.66 -6.39
CA THR A 243 16.35 15.86 -7.25
C THR A 243 17.00 15.66 -8.62
N ILE A 244 17.56 14.48 -8.84
CA ILE A 244 18.27 14.08 -10.06
C ILE A 244 17.55 12.91 -10.74
N PRO A 245 17.76 12.70 -12.06
CA PRO A 245 17.24 11.52 -12.74
C PRO A 245 17.90 10.26 -12.16
N ALA A 246 17.08 9.29 -11.76
CA ALA A 246 17.55 8.09 -11.08
C ALA A 246 16.85 6.82 -11.58
N TYR A 247 17.64 5.81 -11.98
CA TYR A 247 17.14 4.53 -12.49
C TYR A 247 17.64 3.34 -11.64
N PHE A 248 16.81 2.33 -11.50
CA PHE A 248 17.25 0.99 -11.12
C PHE A 248 17.69 0.23 -12.37
N LEU A 249 18.82 -0.45 -12.31
CA LEU A 249 19.33 -1.29 -13.40
C LEU A 249 19.28 -2.77 -13.04
N SER A 250 19.18 -3.61 -14.07
CA SER A 250 19.45 -5.05 -13.95
C SER A 250 20.88 -5.26 -13.46
N TYR A 251 21.14 -6.40 -12.80
CA TYR A 251 22.49 -6.74 -12.37
C TYR A 251 23.45 -6.82 -13.56
N ASN A 252 23.00 -7.43 -14.66
CA ASN A 252 23.81 -7.62 -15.86
C ASN A 252 24.20 -6.30 -16.51
N LEU A 253 23.24 -5.36 -16.66
CA LEU A 253 23.53 -4.03 -17.18
C LEU A 253 24.49 -3.28 -16.24
N GLY A 254 24.22 -3.28 -14.94
CA GLY A 254 25.10 -2.65 -13.95
C GLY A 254 26.54 -3.15 -14.03
N MET A 255 26.74 -4.48 -14.07
CA MET A 255 28.06 -5.07 -14.19
C MET A 255 28.74 -4.76 -15.52
N GLN A 256 27.99 -4.70 -16.63
CA GLN A 256 28.54 -4.27 -17.92
C GLN A 256 29.08 -2.84 -17.83
N LEU A 257 28.32 -1.92 -17.23
CA LEU A 257 28.73 -0.53 -17.05
C LEU A 257 29.93 -0.41 -16.09
N VAL A 258 29.97 -1.17 -15.00
CA VAL A 258 31.14 -1.25 -14.09
C VAL A 258 32.39 -1.70 -14.85
N ASN A 259 32.31 -2.81 -15.58
CA ASN A 259 33.45 -3.41 -16.29
C ASN A 259 33.95 -2.53 -17.45
N THR A 260 33.13 -1.60 -17.93
CA THR A 260 33.45 -0.70 -19.04
C THR A 260 33.58 0.76 -18.63
N VAL A 261 33.66 1.05 -17.32
CA VAL A 261 33.61 2.41 -16.75
C VAL A 261 34.58 3.41 -17.42
N ASN A 262 35.76 2.95 -17.82
CA ASN A 262 36.78 3.79 -18.46
C ASN A 262 36.42 4.24 -19.89
N ASN A 263 35.48 3.57 -20.54
CA ASN A 263 35.10 3.80 -21.94
C ASN A 263 33.57 3.81 -22.13
N VAL A 264 32.81 4.19 -21.09
CA VAL A 264 31.35 4.26 -21.11
C VAL A 264 30.83 5.63 -20.75
N SER A 265 29.76 6.01 -21.45
CA SER A 265 28.98 7.21 -21.20
C SER A 265 27.52 6.93 -21.54
N VAL A 266 26.59 7.73 -21.03
CA VAL A 266 25.15 7.46 -21.13
C VAL A 266 24.33 8.69 -21.49
N ILE A 267 23.19 8.44 -22.12
CA ILE A 267 22.10 9.39 -22.28
C ILE A 267 20.93 8.91 -21.42
N ILE A 268 20.36 9.82 -20.63
CA ILE A 268 19.19 9.60 -19.79
C ILE A 268 18.13 10.59 -20.22
N ASN A 269 17.02 10.09 -20.78
CA ASN A 269 15.86 10.92 -21.09
C ASN A 269 14.64 10.37 -20.36
N ILE A 270 14.04 11.20 -19.52
CA ILE A 270 12.81 10.91 -18.79
C ILE A 270 12.00 12.20 -18.66
N ASN A 271 10.80 12.17 -19.22
CA ASN A 271 9.85 13.26 -19.12
C ASN A 271 8.81 12.94 -18.05
N VAL A 272 8.82 13.74 -16.98
CA VAL A 272 7.88 13.62 -15.87
C VAL A 272 7.15 14.92 -15.63
N SER A 273 5.93 14.80 -15.13
CA SER A 273 5.17 15.93 -14.60
C SER A 273 4.53 15.58 -13.27
N ASP A 274 4.09 16.63 -12.60
CA ASP A 274 3.34 16.52 -11.37
C ASP A 274 1.94 15.92 -11.63
N ALA A 275 1.44 15.14 -10.68
CA ALA A 275 0.03 14.79 -10.58
C ALA A 275 -0.65 15.81 -9.66
N ASN A 276 -1.49 16.66 -10.25
CA ASN A 276 -2.25 17.67 -9.53
C ASN A 276 -3.63 17.14 -9.12
N GLY A 277 -4.29 17.83 -8.19
CA GLY A 277 -5.66 17.50 -7.80
C GLY A 277 -5.80 16.21 -6.99
N ILE A 278 -4.71 15.69 -6.42
CA ILE A 278 -4.81 14.54 -5.50
C ILE A 278 -5.49 15.02 -4.22
N GLU A 279 -6.41 14.22 -3.70
CA GLU A 279 -7.37 14.69 -2.71
C GLU A 279 -7.43 13.78 -1.48
N ASN A 280 -7.57 14.41 -0.31
CA ASN A 280 -8.14 13.78 0.87
C ASN A 280 -9.56 14.30 1.12
N ILE A 281 -10.50 13.39 1.40
CA ILE A 281 -11.84 13.74 1.90
C ILE A 281 -11.84 13.54 3.40
N CYS A 282 -12.33 14.50 4.17
CA CYS A 282 -12.64 14.33 5.60
C CYS A 282 -14.05 14.79 5.93
N ALA A 283 -14.80 14.02 6.72
CA ALA A 283 -16.13 14.34 7.18
C ALA A 283 -16.18 14.38 8.71
N ASP A 284 -16.51 15.55 9.25
CA ASP A 284 -16.63 15.79 10.69
C ASP A 284 -18.08 15.67 11.16
N THR A 285 -18.30 15.01 12.30
CA THR A 285 -19.58 15.09 13.00
C THR A 285 -19.96 16.54 13.32
N GLN A 286 -21.25 16.87 13.24
CA GLN A 286 -21.75 18.23 13.47
C GLN A 286 -21.54 18.73 14.92
N THR A 287 -21.34 17.80 15.86
CA THR A 287 -21.08 18.07 17.28
C THR A 287 -19.86 17.32 17.78
N GLY A 288 -19.52 17.54 19.06
CA GLY A 288 -18.28 17.12 19.67
C GLY A 288 -17.28 18.27 19.76
N ASP A 289 -16.35 18.16 20.69
CA ASP A 289 -15.30 19.15 20.87
C ASP A 289 -14.25 19.01 19.76
N PRO A 290 -14.04 20.03 18.90
CA PRO A 290 -13.05 19.96 17.84
C PRO A 290 -11.60 19.86 18.37
N THR A 291 -11.35 20.23 19.63
CA THR A 291 -10.06 20.04 20.30
C THR A 291 -9.83 18.61 20.77
N LYS A 292 -10.87 17.77 20.75
CA LYS A 292 -10.85 16.35 21.12
C LYS A 292 -11.43 15.52 19.98
N THR A 293 -10.64 15.36 18.93
CA THR A 293 -11.09 14.67 17.71
C THR A 293 -10.58 13.23 17.66
N ILE A 294 -11.49 12.28 17.44
CA ILE A 294 -11.16 10.90 17.06
C ILE A 294 -11.10 10.87 15.54
N VAL A 295 -9.94 10.53 14.97
CA VAL A 295 -9.75 10.38 13.52
C VAL A 295 -9.82 8.90 13.14
N ILE A 296 -10.69 8.57 12.19
CA ILE A 296 -10.86 7.24 11.63
C ILE A 296 -10.55 7.33 10.14
N GLY A 297 -9.49 6.64 9.69
CA GLY A 297 -8.95 6.79 8.34
C GLY A 297 -8.90 5.49 7.55
N ALA A 298 -9.07 5.61 6.23
CA ALA A 298 -8.72 4.62 5.21
C ALA A 298 -8.13 5.37 4.01
N HIS A 299 -7.52 4.68 3.05
CA HIS A 299 -7.10 5.34 1.80
C HIS A 299 -8.03 4.98 0.64
N SER A 300 -8.27 5.95 -0.24
CA SER A 300 -9.21 5.82 -1.36
C SER A 300 -8.54 5.32 -2.63
N ASP A 301 -7.23 5.46 -2.77
CA ASP A 301 -6.49 4.99 -3.93
C ASP A 301 -6.24 3.48 -3.90
N GLY A 302 -5.83 2.97 -5.06
CA GLY A 302 -5.23 1.64 -5.20
C GLY A 302 -4.03 1.72 -6.14
N VAL A 303 -3.67 0.58 -6.72
CA VAL A 303 -2.49 0.46 -7.60
C VAL A 303 -2.89 0.28 -9.05
N SER A 304 -2.03 0.68 -9.98
CA SER A 304 -2.30 0.50 -11.42
C SER A 304 -2.50 -0.96 -11.85
N ALA A 305 -2.02 -1.91 -11.05
CA ALA A 305 -2.12 -3.35 -11.32
C ALA A 305 -3.51 -3.96 -11.06
N GLY A 306 -4.46 -3.24 -10.44
CA GLY A 306 -5.81 -3.77 -10.23
C GLY A 306 -6.77 -2.85 -9.48
N SER A 307 -7.95 -3.40 -9.16
CA SER A 307 -9.10 -2.63 -8.65
C SER A 307 -8.99 -2.18 -7.20
N GLY A 308 -8.10 -2.81 -6.41
CA GLY A 308 -7.87 -2.42 -5.02
C GLY A 308 -9.12 -2.54 -4.14
N ILE A 309 -9.92 -3.61 -4.30
CA ILE A 309 -11.17 -3.79 -3.54
C ILE A 309 -10.90 -4.25 -2.11
N ASN A 310 -9.90 -5.11 -1.89
CA ASN A 310 -9.45 -5.36 -0.52
C ASN A 310 -8.52 -4.24 -0.04
N ASP A 311 -7.55 -3.86 -0.88
CA ASP A 311 -6.53 -2.85 -0.59
C ASP A 311 -6.73 -1.58 -1.46
N ASN A 312 -7.42 -0.54 -0.99
CA ASN A 312 -8.13 -0.46 0.31
C ASN A 312 -9.60 -0.09 0.17
N GLY A 313 -10.27 -0.73 -0.79
CA GLY A 313 -11.73 -0.68 -0.89
C GLY A 313 -12.41 -1.13 0.41
N SER A 314 -11.88 -2.17 1.07
CA SER A 314 -12.45 -2.73 2.30
C SER A 314 -12.48 -1.71 3.45
N GLY A 315 -11.37 -1.03 3.71
CA GLY A 315 -11.30 0.03 4.71
C GLY A 315 -12.14 1.24 4.29
N THR A 316 -12.05 1.65 3.02
CA THR A 316 -12.83 2.76 2.46
C THR A 316 -14.33 2.60 2.72
N VAL A 317 -14.89 1.42 2.43
CA VAL A 317 -16.33 1.17 2.64
C VAL A 317 -16.68 0.96 4.11
N ALA A 318 -15.77 0.40 4.91
CA ALA A 318 -16.01 0.18 6.33
C ALA A 318 -16.19 1.51 7.07
N ILE A 319 -15.31 2.48 6.81
CA ILE A 319 -15.42 3.80 7.44
C ILE A 319 -16.58 4.63 6.87
N LEU A 320 -16.96 4.41 5.61
CA LEU A 320 -18.15 5.03 5.00
C LEU A 320 -19.44 4.51 5.64
N ALA A 321 -19.57 3.19 5.79
CA ALA A 321 -20.70 2.59 6.47
C ALA A 321 -20.77 3.02 7.95
N LEU A 322 -19.62 3.16 8.61
CA LEU A 322 -19.55 3.66 9.98
C LEU A 322 -20.05 5.12 10.08
N ALA A 323 -19.62 5.99 9.17
CA ALA A 323 -20.07 7.39 9.11
C ALA A 323 -21.59 7.49 8.89
N ILE A 324 -22.11 6.76 7.90
CA ILE A 324 -23.54 6.75 7.56
C ILE A 324 -24.40 6.24 8.73
N ASN A 325 -24.01 5.13 9.34
CA ASN A 325 -24.77 4.56 10.45
C ASN A 325 -24.69 5.42 11.71
N LEU A 326 -23.55 6.08 11.96
CA LEU A 326 -23.41 7.03 13.06
C LEU A 326 -24.33 8.24 12.86
N ALA A 327 -24.35 8.83 11.66
CA ALA A 327 -25.24 9.94 11.33
C ALA A 327 -26.73 9.54 11.49
N ARG A 328 -27.10 8.36 11.01
CA ARG A 328 -28.47 7.83 11.17
C ARG A 328 -28.84 7.68 12.63
N LEU A 329 -27.98 7.09 13.46
CA LEU A 329 -28.24 6.95 14.90
C LEU A 329 -28.45 8.30 15.57
N PHE A 330 -27.65 9.30 15.26
CA PHE A 330 -27.82 10.63 15.82
C PHE A 330 -29.11 11.32 15.35
N GLN A 331 -29.65 10.98 14.18
CA GLN A 331 -30.93 11.50 13.69
C GLN A 331 -32.15 10.77 14.28
N THR A 332 -32.05 9.46 14.54
CA THR A 332 -33.20 8.62 14.91
C THR A 332 -33.32 8.33 16.39
N SER A 333 -32.24 8.48 17.15
CA SER A 333 -32.25 8.22 18.59
C SER A 333 -32.56 9.49 19.39
N SER A 334 -33.09 9.31 20.60
CA SER A 334 -33.19 10.38 21.62
C SER A 334 -31.82 10.86 22.11
N LEU A 335 -30.73 10.31 21.57
CA LEU A 335 -29.35 10.74 21.85
C LEU A 335 -29.15 12.07 21.12
N ASN A 336 -29.51 13.15 21.81
CA ASN A 336 -29.30 14.49 21.28
C ASN A 336 -27.80 14.68 21.00
N TYR A 337 -27.48 15.20 19.81
CA TYR A 337 -26.11 15.44 19.35
C TYR A 337 -25.25 16.23 20.36
N SER A 338 -25.87 16.99 21.27
CA SER A 338 -25.23 17.77 22.33
C SER A 338 -24.48 16.95 23.41
N THR A 339 -24.53 15.62 23.36
CA THR A 339 -24.02 14.76 24.45
C THR A 339 -22.63 14.16 24.20
N TYR A 340 -22.07 14.26 22.98
CA TYR A 340 -20.78 13.63 22.66
C TYR A 340 -19.60 14.55 22.97
N GLN A 341 -18.67 14.07 23.79
CA GLN A 341 -17.47 14.82 24.17
C GLN A 341 -16.48 14.97 23.00
N TYR A 342 -16.32 13.93 22.18
CA TYR A 342 -15.36 13.91 21.08
C TYR A 342 -16.05 14.19 19.76
N ARG A 343 -15.43 15.03 18.92
CA ARG A 343 -15.76 15.07 17.48
C ARG A 343 -15.22 13.79 16.84
N VAL A 344 -15.97 13.17 15.94
CA VAL A 344 -15.45 12.08 15.11
C VAL A 344 -15.21 12.61 13.70
N ARG A 345 -14.01 12.34 13.18
CA ARG A 345 -13.56 12.72 11.83
C ARG A 345 -13.27 11.46 11.04
N PHE A 346 -14.03 11.24 9.98
CA PHE A 346 -13.79 10.16 9.02
C PHE A 346 -12.96 10.71 7.86
N CYS A 347 -11.88 10.05 7.46
CA CYS A 347 -11.06 10.53 6.37
C CYS A 347 -10.63 9.44 5.38
N TRP A 348 -10.63 9.81 4.11
CA TRP A 348 -10.17 9.01 2.99
C TRP A 348 -8.92 9.67 2.41
N TRP A 349 -7.78 9.03 2.60
CA TRP A 349 -6.48 9.54 2.17
C TRP A 349 -6.20 9.22 0.70
N GLY A 350 -5.79 10.21 -0.07
CA GLY A 350 -5.23 9.99 -1.40
C GLY A 350 -3.75 9.62 -1.35
N ALA A 351 -3.26 8.94 -2.39
CA ALA A 351 -1.84 8.61 -2.58
C ALA A 351 -1.19 7.91 -1.36
N GLU A 352 -1.90 7.00 -0.71
CA GLU A 352 -1.30 6.16 0.34
C GLU A 352 -0.25 5.23 -0.27
N GLU A 353 -0.59 4.67 -1.44
CA GLU A 353 0.22 3.68 -2.15
C GLU A 353 1.59 4.21 -2.56
N LEU A 354 1.77 5.53 -2.50
CA LEU A 354 3.02 6.23 -2.81
C LEU A 354 3.81 6.69 -1.56
N GLY A 355 3.51 6.10 -0.41
CA GLY A 355 4.23 6.36 0.84
C GLY A 355 3.51 7.29 1.80
N LEU A 356 2.20 7.08 1.98
CA LEU A 356 1.35 7.75 2.97
C LEU A 356 1.18 9.26 2.69
N LEU A 357 1.20 9.69 1.43
CA LEU A 357 1.26 11.13 1.11
C LEU A 357 0.03 11.89 1.61
N GLY A 358 -1.18 11.34 1.42
CA GLY A 358 -2.41 11.97 1.88
C GLY A 358 -2.51 12.10 3.40
N SER A 359 -2.17 11.05 4.15
CA SER A 359 -2.23 11.10 5.62
C SER A 359 -1.14 11.99 6.22
N ARG A 360 0.06 12.03 5.61
CA ARG A 360 1.11 13.00 5.96
C ARG A 360 0.63 14.43 5.72
N HIS A 361 0.06 14.69 4.55
CA HIS A 361 -0.53 15.99 4.22
C HIS A 361 -1.57 16.39 5.28
N HIS A 362 -2.47 15.48 5.69
CA HIS A 362 -3.43 15.76 6.76
C HIS A 362 -2.78 16.21 8.08
N VAL A 363 -1.74 15.50 8.54
CA VAL A 363 -1.02 15.84 9.78
C VAL A 363 -0.31 17.19 9.67
N GLU A 364 0.29 17.47 8.51
CA GLU A 364 0.92 18.76 8.23
C GLU A 364 -0.11 19.90 8.31
N GLN A 365 -1.28 19.74 7.68
CA GLN A 365 -2.35 20.74 7.72
C GLN A 365 -2.95 20.94 9.12
N ALA A 366 -3.05 19.87 9.91
CA ALA A 366 -3.50 19.96 11.30
C ALA A 366 -2.50 20.71 12.22
N SER A 367 -1.23 20.78 11.81
CA SER A 367 -0.17 21.45 12.56
C SER A 367 -0.04 22.94 12.23
N LEU A 368 -0.71 23.41 11.16
CA LEU A 368 -0.70 24.82 10.78
C LEU A 368 -1.69 25.62 11.65
N PRO A 369 -1.33 26.84 12.09
CA PRO A 369 -2.29 27.77 12.67
C PRO A 369 -3.43 27.99 11.68
N THR A 370 -4.68 27.92 12.14
CA THR A 370 -5.88 27.82 11.32
C THR A 370 -6.04 29.02 10.37
N THR A 371 -5.41 29.01 9.20
CA THR A 371 -5.73 29.92 8.10
C THR A 371 -5.21 29.35 6.77
N ILE A 372 -6.16 29.19 5.84
CA ILE A 372 -5.99 28.95 4.39
C ILE A 372 -5.69 27.51 3.99
N ILE A 373 -6.73 26.79 3.53
CA ILE A 373 -6.58 25.94 2.35
C ILE A 373 -7.58 26.39 1.29
N LEU A 374 -7.01 26.96 0.22
CA LEU A 374 -7.61 27.18 -1.08
C LEU A 374 -6.96 26.14 -2.00
N GLY A 375 -7.76 25.18 -2.43
CA GLY A 375 -7.50 24.36 -3.59
C GLY A 375 -8.86 24.02 -4.15
N GLU A 376 -9.27 24.70 -5.21
CA GLU A 376 -10.45 24.28 -5.96
C GLU A 376 -10.07 23.02 -6.74
N ARG A 377 -10.96 22.03 -6.74
CA ARG A 377 -10.92 20.90 -7.66
C ARG A 377 -10.89 21.46 -9.07
N LEU A 378 -9.78 21.30 -9.78
CA LEU A 378 -9.78 21.56 -11.22
C LEU A 378 -10.76 20.54 -11.83
N GLN A 379 -11.75 21.07 -12.56
CA GLN A 379 -12.69 20.27 -13.32
C GLN A 379 -11.93 19.71 -14.52
N ASP A 380 -11.84 18.39 -14.58
CA ASP A 380 -11.53 17.62 -15.79
C ASP A 380 -12.82 16.96 -16.28
#